data_AF-A0A918I070-F1
#
_entry.id   AF-A0A918I070-F1
#
_cell.length_a   1.000
_cell.length_b   1.000
_cell.length_c   1.000
_cell.angle_alpha   90.00
_cell.angle_beta   90.00
_cell.angle_gamma   90.00
#
_symmetry.space_group_name_H-M   'P 1'
#
loop_
_entity.id
_entity.type
_entity.pdbx_description
1 polymer ?
#
loop_
_entity_poly.entity_id
_entity_poly.type
_entity_poly.pdbx_seq_one_letter_code
_entity_poly.pdbx_strand_id
1 'polypeptide(L)'
;MSDPLPSPYPPDDERLAAIEAYLTVQIMHVRQQRAAKAREREIQQRTAPPAPPPYRLQRSLDATRTPVKVHIGTCALAGRGASGVSGETARRALAEQVEACSVCRPDTELGVIDG
;
A
#
# COMPACT_ATOMS: atom_id res chain seq x y z
N MET A 1 41.08 8.26 61.16
CA MET A 1 40.45 7.71 59.95
C MET A 1 39.78 8.87 59.27
N SER A 2 40.18 9.21 58.04
CA SER A 2 39.59 10.35 57.34
C SER A 2 38.17 10.01 56.90
N ASP A 3 37.22 10.91 57.14
CA ASP A 3 35.87 10.77 56.63
C ASP A 3 35.88 10.77 55.09
N PRO A 4 35.08 9.91 54.43
CA PRO A 4 34.96 9.93 52.99
C PRO A 4 34.30 11.24 52.54
N LEU A 5 34.79 11.78 51.41
CA LEU A 5 34.19 12.96 50.79
C LEU A 5 32.74 12.65 50.38
N PRO A 6 31.82 13.62 50.53
CA PRO A 6 30.44 13.44 50.12
C PRO A 6 30.36 13.18 48.61
N SER A 7 29.39 12.35 48.22
CA SER A 7 29.10 12.07 46.82
C SER A 7 28.83 13.38 46.08
N PRO A 8 29.46 13.61 44.90
CA PRO A 8 29.17 14.79 44.08
C PRO A 8 27.77 14.71 43.42
N TYR A 9 27.05 13.61 43.62
CA TYR A 9 25.69 13.40 43.13
C TYR A 9 24.67 13.53 44.27
N PRO A 10 23.42 13.93 43.96
CA PRO A 10 22.33 13.90 44.93
C PRO A 10 22.18 12.53 45.58
N PRO A 11 21.58 12.46 46.78
CA PRO A 11 21.14 11.20 47.37
C PRO A 11 20.43 10.30 46.36
N ASP A 12 20.62 8.99 46.49
CA ASP A 12 20.18 8.04 45.48
C ASP A 12 18.65 8.09 45.25
N ASP A 13 17.86 8.38 46.27
CA ASP A 13 16.41 8.59 46.17
C ASP A 13 16.05 9.82 45.34
N GLU A 14 16.73 10.96 45.55
CA GLU A 14 16.52 12.18 44.75
C GLU A 14 16.95 11.98 43.30
N ARG A 15 18.10 11.32 43.09
CA ARG A 15 18.60 10.99 41.75
C ARG A 15 17.62 10.06 41.01
N LEU A 16 17.10 9.02 41.69
CA LEU A 16 16.15 8.09 41.11
C LEU A 16 14.81 8.79 40.79
N ALA A 17 14.32 9.67 41.66
CA ALA A 17 13.12 10.47 41.39
C ALA A 17 13.29 11.38 40.18
N ALA A 18 14.46 12.01 40.02
CA ALA A 18 14.78 12.82 38.84
C ALA A 18 14.80 11.99 37.55
N ILE A 19 15.39 10.79 37.61
CA ILE A 19 15.39 9.85 36.48
C ILE A 19 13.97 9.39 36.15
N GLU A 20 13.16 9.05 37.15
CA GLU A 20 11.76 8.65 36.97
C GLU A 20 10.94 9.76 36.29
N ALA A 21 11.07 11.00 36.75
CA ALA A 21 10.40 12.15 36.17
C ALA A 21 10.82 12.35 34.69
N TYR A 22 12.13 12.31 34.41
CA TYR A 22 12.65 12.41 33.06
C TYR A 22 12.10 11.30 32.16
N LEU A 23 12.20 10.04 32.58
CA LEU A 23 11.74 8.89 31.81
C LEU A 23 10.23 8.93 31.58
N THR A 24 9.45 9.40 32.55
CA THR A 24 8.00 9.58 32.42
C THR A 24 7.67 10.53 31.27
N VAL A 25 8.34 11.68 31.20
CA VAL A 25 8.16 12.64 30.09
C VAL A 25 8.58 12.03 28.75
N GLN A 26 9.69 11.30 28.71
CA GLN A 26 10.14 10.64 27.47
C GLN A 26 9.14 9.58 27.00
N ILE A 27 8.61 8.76 27.92
CA ILE A 27 7.59 7.75 27.60
C ILE A 27 6.32 8.42 27.08
N MET A 28 5.88 9.52 27.70
CA MET A 28 4.72 10.29 27.22
C MET A 28 4.93 10.78 25.78
N HIS A 29 6.10 11.33 25.48
CA HIS A 29 6.45 11.80 24.14
C HIS A 29 6.42 10.67 23.10
N VAL A 30 7.06 9.53 23.40
CA VAL A 30 7.06 8.36 22.50
C VAL A 30 5.65 7.82 22.28
N ARG A 31 4.82 7.76 23.33
CA ARG A 31 3.41 7.33 23.22
C ARG A 31 2.61 8.26 22.31
N GLN A 32 2.79 9.57 22.44
CA GLN A 32 2.14 10.55 21.58
C GLN A 32 2.54 10.36 20.11
N GLN A 33 3.83 10.20 19.82
CA GLN A 33 4.30 9.95 18.45
C GLN A 33 3.73 8.65 17.86
N ARG A 34 3.67 7.57 18.66
CA ARG A 34 3.07 6.31 18.23
C ARG A 34 1.59 6.46 17.91
N ALA A 35 0.85 7.21 18.72
CA ALA A 35 -0.56 7.50 18.48
C ALA A 35 -0.76 8.33 17.20
N ALA A 36 0.08 9.35 16.95
CA ALA A 36 0.04 10.14 15.73
C ALA A 36 0.28 9.27 14.48
N LYS A 37 1.34 8.46 14.48
CA LYS A 37 1.63 7.52 13.39
C LYS A 37 0.53 6.49 13.17
N ALA A 38 -0.13 6.02 14.23
CA ALA A 38 -1.26 5.12 14.12
C ALA A 38 -2.44 5.78 13.39
N ARG A 39 -2.76 7.04 13.74
CA ARG A 39 -3.79 7.83 13.05
C ARG A 39 -3.45 8.09 11.59
N GLU A 40 -2.20 8.42 11.28
CA GLU A 40 -1.75 8.60 9.89
C GLU A 40 -1.93 7.31 9.07
N ARG A 41 -1.58 6.14 9.64
CA ARG A 41 -1.78 4.84 8.99
C ARG A 41 -3.26 4.54 8.78
N GLU A 42 -4.11 4.82 9.76
CA GLU A 42 -5.56 4.63 9.63
C GLU A 42 -6.14 5.52 8.53
N ILE A 43 -5.75 6.80 8.49
CA ILE A 43 -6.16 7.72 7.42
C ILE A 43 -5.68 7.18 6.07
N GLN A 44 -4.41 6.80 5.95
CA GLN A 44 -3.84 6.26 4.72
C GLN A 44 -4.53 4.98 4.25
N GLN A 45 -4.98 4.11 5.17
CA GLN A 45 -5.76 2.93 4.82
C GLN A 45 -7.16 3.29 4.33
N ARG A 46 -7.80 4.28 4.97
CA ARG A 46 -9.14 4.76 4.58
C ARG A 46 -9.13 5.54 3.27
N THR A 47 -8.02 6.23 2.96
CA THR A 47 -7.85 7.03 1.74
C THR A 47 -7.03 6.32 0.67
N ALA A 48 -6.57 5.08 0.93
CA ALA A 48 -5.86 4.29 -0.06
C ALA A 48 -6.73 4.17 -1.32
N PRO A 49 -6.19 4.50 -2.51
CA PRO A 49 -6.89 4.22 -3.76
C PRO A 49 -7.31 2.76 -3.80
N PRO A 50 -8.45 2.43 -4.43
CA PRO A 50 -8.82 1.04 -4.65
C PRO A 50 -7.67 0.32 -5.35
N ALA A 51 -7.53 -0.98 -5.05
CA ALA A 51 -6.54 -1.81 -5.72
C ALA A 51 -6.68 -1.63 -7.24
N PRO A 52 -5.55 -1.56 -7.98
CA PRO A 52 -5.61 -1.40 -9.41
C PRO A 52 -6.43 -2.54 -10.02
N PRO A 53 -7.27 -2.24 -11.02
CA PRO A 53 -8.12 -3.24 -11.64
C PRO A 53 -7.26 -4.38 -12.21
N PRO A 54 -7.66 -5.64 -12.01
CA PRO A 54 -6.84 -6.81 -12.34
C PRO A 54 -6.62 -6.98 -13.84
N TYR A 55 -7.43 -6.33 -14.68
CA TYR A 55 -7.32 -6.35 -16.13
C TYR A 55 -7.52 -4.96 -16.72
N ARG A 56 -7.05 -4.78 -17.96
CA ARG A 56 -7.21 -3.55 -18.73
C ARG A 56 -7.75 -3.87 -20.12
N LEU A 57 -8.73 -3.09 -20.55
CA LEU A 57 -9.35 -3.18 -21.86
C LEU A 57 -8.83 -2.04 -22.73
N GLN A 58 -7.99 -2.38 -23.69
CA GLN A 58 -7.54 -1.45 -24.71
C GLN A 58 -8.68 -1.23 -25.68
N ARG A 59 -8.93 0.05 -25.97
CA ARG A 59 -9.94 0.50 -26.92
C ARG A 59 -9.28 1.09 -28.14
N SER A 60 -9.98 1.01 -29.26
CA SER A 60 -9.59 1.65 -30.51
C SER A 60 -9.49 3.18 -30.35
N LEU A 61 -8.86 3.81 -31.34
CA LEU A 61 -8.70 5.27 -31.39
C LEU A 61 -9.85 5.97 -32.12
N ASP A 62 -10.69 5.22 -32.83
CA ASP A 62 -11.85 5.80 -33.52
C ASP A 62 -12.94 6.23 -32.52
N ALA A 63 -13.91 6.99 -33.03
CA ALA A 63 -14.97 7.59 -32.22
C ALA A 63 -15.80 6.57 -31.43
N THR A 64 -15.91 5.31 -31.91
CA THR A 64 -16.70 4.26 -31.25
C THR A 64 -15.98 3.64 -30.06
N ARG A 65 -14.65 3.82 -29.95
CA ARG A 65 -13.81 3.31 -28.85
C ARG A 65 -14.07 1.82 -28.56
N THR A 66 -14.19 1.01 -29.61
CA THR A 66 -14.47 -0.42 -29.50
C THR A 66 -13.36 -1.14 -28.74
N PRO A 67 -13.69 -2.15 -27.91
CA PRO A 67 -12.69 -3.01 -27.30
C PRO A 67 -11.89 -3.75 -28.38
N VAL A 68 -10.55 -3.67 -28.30
CA VAL A 68 -9.67 -4.32 -29.27
C VAL A 68 -8.74 -5.34 -28.64
N LYS A 69 -8.34 -5.13 -27.38
CA LYS A 69 -7.38 -6.03 -26.72
C LYS A 69 -7.57 -6.07 -25.21
N VAL A 70 -7.54 -7.26 -24.64
CA VAL A 70 -7.54 -7.49 -23.19
C VAL A 70 -6.10 -7.67 -22.71
N HIS A 71 -5.79 -7.10 -21.55
CA HIS A 71 -4.49 -7.18 -20.89
C HIS A 71 -4.66 -7.45 -19.39
N ILE A 72 -3.65 -8.00 -18.73
CA ILE A 72 -3.58 -7.97 -17.27
C ILE A 72 -3.37 -6.53 -16.77
N GLY A 73 -3.76 -6.27 -15.52
CA GLY A 73 -3.75 -4.96 -14.87
C GLY A 73 -2.41 -4.24 -14.95
N THR A 74 -1.33 -5.01 -14.83
CA THR A 74 0.06 -4.54 -14.79
C THR A 74 0.76 -4.53 -16.14
N CYS A 75 0.08 -4.88 -17.23
CA CYS A 75 0.69 -4.92 -18.56
C CYS A 75 1.06 -3.52 -19.06
N ALA A 76 2.35 -3.28 -19.30
CA ALA A 76 2.84 -2.01 -19.83
C ALA A 76 2.36 -1.74 -21.27
N LEU A 77 2.05 -2.81 -22.04
CA LEU A 77 1.59 -2.72 -23.42
C LEU A 77 0.12 -2.31 -23.57
N ALA A 78 -0.66 -2.29 -22.48
CA ALA A 78 -2.06 -1.85 -22.52
C ALA A 78 -2.20 -0.37 -22.96
N GLY A 79 -1.13 0.42 -22.81
CA GLY A 79 -1.12 1.84 -23.15
C GLY A 79 -1.87 2.71 -22.14
N ARG A 80 -1.75 4.03 -22.28
CA ARG A 80 -2.31 5.00 -21.32
C ARG A 80 -3.84 5.09 -21.38
N GLY A 81 -4.45 4.77 -22.53
CA GLY A 81 -5.90 4.85 -22.75
C GLY A 81 -6.70 3.61 -22.38
N ALA A 82 -6.07 2.51 -21.97
CA ALA A 82 -6.80 1.29 -21.62
C ALA A 82 -7.53 1.45 -20.27
N SER A 83 -8.83 1.19 -20.29
CA SER A 83 -9.71 1.27 -19.13
C SER A 83 -9.51 0.05 -18.24
N GLY A 84 -9.51 0.25 -16.93
CA GLY A 84 -9.48 -0.84 -15.97
C GLY A 84 -10.82 -1.59 -15.90
N VAL A 85 -10.79 -2.92 -15.86
CA VAL A 85 -11.99 -3.76 -15.85
C VAL A 85 -11.86 -4.94 -14.86
N SER A 86 -13.00 -5.50 -14.45
CA SER A 86 -13.05 -6.72 -13.64
C SER A 86 -12.70 -7.96 -14.47
N GLY A 87 -12.34 -9.07 -13.80
CA GLY A 87 -12.07 -10.34 -14.48
C GLY A 87 -13.29 -10.91 -15.21
N GLU A 88 -14.50 -10.67 -14.70
CA GLU A 88 -15.73 -11.04 -15.41
C GLU A 88 -15.91 -10.25 -16.71
N THR A 89 -15.66 -8.94 -16.67
CA THR A 89 -15.73 -8.09 -17.87
C THR A 89 -14.66 -8.49 -18.88
N ALA A 90 -13.45 -8.83 -18.42
CA ALA A 90 -12.37 -9.32 -19.26
C ALA A 90 -12.74 -10.66 -19.92
N ARG A 91 -13.28 -11.63 -19.14
CA ARG A 91 -13.77 -12.91 -19.68
C ARG A 91 -14.86 -12.72 -20.72
N ARG A 92 -15.82 -11.83 -20.47
CA ARG A 92 -16.88 -11.50 -21.44
C ARG A 92 -16.30 -10.90 -22.72
N ALA A 93 -15.37 -9.95 -22.61
CA ALA A 93 -14.71 -9.36 -23.78
C ALA A 93 -13.98 -10.42 -24.61
N LEU A 94 -13.26 -11.34 -23.96
CA LEU A 94 -12.60 -12.45 -24.66
C LEU A 94 -13.62 -13.38 -25.35
N ALA A 95 -14.74 -13.68 -24.69
CA ALA A 95 -15.83 -14.46 -25.30
C ALA A 95 -16.45 -13.74 -26.51
N GLU A 96 -16.56 -12.42 -26.46
CA GLU A 96 -16.98 -11.53 -27.57
C GLU A 96 -15.89 -11.34 -28.65
N GLN A 97 -14.85 -12.19 -28.67
CA GLN A 97 -13.77 -12.21 -29.67
C GLN A 97 -12.83 -11.00 -29.62
N VAL A 98 -12.75 -10.30 -28.49
CA VAL A 98 -11.70 -9.29 -28.26
C VAL A 98 -10.36 -10.01 -28.09
N GLU A 99 -9.31 -9.53 -28.77
CA GLU A 99 -8.00 -10.19 -28.78
C GLU A 99 -7.38 -10.22 -27.38
N ALA A 100 -6.78 -11.34 -26.97
CA ALA A 100 -5.94 -11.39 -25.79
C ALA A 100 -4.55 -10.83 -26.12
N CYS A 101 -3.94 -10.08 -25.20
CA CYS A 101 -2.54 -9.68 -25.36
C CYS A 101 -1.64 -10.92 -25.35
N SER A 102 -0.96 -11.17 -26.46
CA SER A 102 -0.04 -12.30 -26.63
C SER A 102 1.14 -12.32 -25.65
N VAL A 103 1.50 -11.17 -25.07
CA VAL A 103 2.62 -11.04 -24.13
C VAL A 103 2.21 -11.38 -22.70
N CYS A 104 1.08 -10.86 -22.23
CA CYS A 104 0.62 -11.10 -20.85
C CYS A 104 -0.39 -12.24 -20.70
N ARG A 105 -0.90 -12.79 -21.81
CA ARG A 105 -1.76 -13.98 -21.88
C ARG A 105 -2.90 -13.98 -20.85
N PRO A 106 -3.76 -12.93 -20.84
CA PRO A 106 -4.85 -12.82 -19.87
C PRO A 106 -5.93 -13.89 -20.10
N ASP A 107 -6.04 -14.43 -21.30
CA ASP A 107 -6.90 -15.54 -21.66
C ASP A 107 -6.53 -16.85 -20.95
N THR A 108 -5.24 -17.17 -20.88
CA THR A 108 -4.73 -18.32 -20.13
C THR A 108 -4.88 -18.09 -18.63
N GLU A 109 -4.55 -16.88 -18.14
CA GLU A 109 -4.70 -16.54 -16.71
C GLU A 109 -6.17 -16.63 -16.24
N LEU A 110 -7.10 -16.19 -17.09
CA LEU A 110 -8.54 -16.24 -16.84
C LEU A 110 -9.15 -17.62 -17.10
N GLY A 111 -8.37 -18.60 -17.58
CA GLY A 111 -8.84 -19.95 -17.91
C GLY A 111 -9.84 -19.98 -19.07
N VAL A 112 -9.78 -19.02 -19.98
CA VAL A 112 -10.64 -18.96 -21.18
C VAL A 112 -10.17 -19.97 -22.23
N ILE A 113 -8.86 -20.23 -22.27
CA ILE A 113 -8.26 -21.27 -23.09
C ILE A 113 -7.32 -22.12 -22.24
N ASP A 114 -7.25 -23.41 -22.55
CA ASP A 114 -6.22 -24.29 -22.00
C ASP A 114 -4.88 -23.90 -22.66
N GLY A 115 -3.85 -23.71 -21.82
CA GLY A 115 -2.52 -23.22 -22.23
C GLY A 115 -1.72 -24.19 -23.06
#